data_AF-A0A5D2B2L4-F1
#
_entry.id   AF-A0A5D2B2L4-F1
#
_cell.length_a   1.000
_cell.length_b   1.000
_cell.length_c   1.000
_cell.angle_alpha   90.00
_cell.angle_beta   90.00
_cell.angle_gamma   90.00
#
_symmetry.space_group_name_H-M   'P 1'
#
loop_
_entity.id
_entity.type
_entity.pdbx_description
1 polymer ?
#
loop_
_entity_poly.entity_id
_entity_poly.type
_entity_poly.pdbx_seq_one_letter_code
_entity_poly.pdbx_strand_id
1 'polypeptide(L)'
;MAKEPVRVLVSGAAGQIGYALVPMIARGVMLGADQPVILHMLDIPPAAEALNGVKMELVDAAFPLLKGCVVATTDVVEACTGVNIAVMVGGFPRKEGMERKDVMSKNVSIYKSQASALEQHAAPNCKKLNVQVSDVKNVIIWGNHSSTQYPDVNHATVKTPSAEKPVRELVKDDAWLNGEFITTVQQRGAAIIKARKLSSALSAASAACDHIRDWVLGTPEGTWVSMGVYSDGSYNAPAGVIYSFPVTCRNGEWTIVQGLVIDEFSRKKLDLTGAELTKEKELAYSCLS
;
A
#
# COMPACT_ATOMS: atom_id res chain seq x y z
N MET A 1 1.85 22.82 22.06
CA MET A 1 2.30 23.44 20.80
C MET A 1 1.70 22.64 19.65
N ALA A 2 1.13 23.27 18.63
CA ALA A 2 0.61 22.55 17.47
C ALA A 2 1.79 21.95 16.69
N LYS A 3 1.76 20.63 16.41
CA LYS A 3 2.76 19.98 15.54
C LYS A 3 2.71 20.61 14.15
N GLU A 4 3.85 20.68 13.46
CA GLU A 4 3.87 21.15 12.07
C GLU A 4 3.00 20.25 11.18
N PRO A 5 2.20 20.81 10.26
CA PRO A 5 1.33 20.03 9.41
C PRO A 5 2.13 19.20 8.40
N VAL A 6 1.75 17.94 8.25
CA VAL A 6 2.34 17.01 7.26
C VAL A 6 1.60 17.14 5.94
N ARG A 7 2.33 17.38 4.84
CA ARG A 7 1.76 17.45 3.48
C ARG A 7 1.66 16.04 2.89
N VAL A 8 0.43 15.61 2.58
CA VAL A 8 0.15 14.28 2.02
C VAL A 8 -0.43 14.44 0.62
N LEU A 9 0.28 13.92 -0.38
CA LEU A 9 -0.18 13.80 -1.76
C LEU A 9 -0.98 12.50 -1.96
N VAL A 10 -2.13 12.61 -2.61
CA VAL A 10 -2.92 11.48 -3.12
C VAL A 10 -3.10 11.68 -4.62
N SER A 11 -2.50 10.81 -5.45
CA SER A 11 -2.78 10.80 -6.89
C SER A 11 -4.01 9.95 -7.22
N GLY A 12 -4.75 10.25 -8.29
CA GLY A 12 -6.04 9.61 -8.57
C GLY A 12 -7.10 9.90 -7.51
N ALA A 13 -7.03 11.09 -6.91
CA ALA A 13 -7.84 11.46 -5.75
C ALA A 13 -9.35 11.55 -6.03
N ALA A 14 -9.76 11.84 -7.26
CA ALA A 14 -11.17 11.80 -7.67
C ALA A 14 -11.66 10.37 -7.95
N GLY A 15 -10.77 9.39 -7.95
CA GLY A 15 -11.11 7.97 -8.08
C GLY A 15 -11.71 7.38 -6.80
N GLN A 16 -12.26 6.16 -6.90
CA GLN A 16 -12.97 5.54 -5.77
C GLN A 16 -12.11 5.33 -4.52
N ILE A 17 -10.85 4.92 -4.70
CA ILE A 17 -9.92 4.75 -3.56
C ILE A 17 -9.55 6.12 -3.00
N GLY A 18 -9.25 7.10 -3.86
CA GLY A 18 -8.97 8.48 -3.47
C GLY A 18 -10.07 9.07 -2.60
N TYR A 19 -11.32 8.97 -3.05
CA TYR A 19 -12.50 9.44 -2.33
C TYR A 19 -12.68 8.78 -0.96
N ALA A 20 -12.33 7.49 -0.82
CA ALA A 20 -12.37 6.80 0.47
C ALA A 20 -11.16 7.13 1.37
N LEU A 21 -10.00 7.45 0.78
CA LEU A 21 -8.74 7.66 1.47
C LEU A 21 -8.59 9.06 2.05
N VAL A 22 -8.93 10.10 1.28
CA VAL A 22 -8.76 11.50 1.70
C VAL A 22 -9.47 11.86 3.02
N PRO A 23 -10.72 11.41 3.32
CA PRO A 23 -11.32 11.68 4.63
C PRO A 23 -10.63 10.91 5.78
N MET A 24 -10.05 9.72 5.52
CA MET A 24 -9.29 8.98 6.54
C MET A 24 -8.02 9.73 6.93
N ILE A 25 -7.31 10.29 5.94
CA ILE A 25 -6.12 11.11 6.17
C ILE A 25 -6.51 12.38 6.94
N ALA A 26 -7.55 13.09 6.48
CA ALA A 26 -8.05 14.32 7.12
C ALA A 26 -8.50 14.11 8.57
N ARG A 27 -8.97 12.91 8.91
CA ARG A 27 -9.37 12.53 10.27
C ARG A 27 -8.20 12.08 11.17
N GLY A 28 -6.98 11.99 10.62
CA GLY A 28 -5.79 11.58 11.37
C GLY A 28 -5.63 10.07 11.53
N VAL A 29 -6.36 9.26 10.74
CA VAL A 29 -6.23 7.78 10.79
C VAL A 29 -4.84 7.34 10.34
N MET A 30 -4.30 7.99 9.30
CA MET A 30 -2.99 7.67 8.73
C MET A 30 -1.81 8.12 9.59
N LEU A 31 -1.90 9.29 10.23
CA LEU A 31 -0.75 9.93 10.89
C LEU A 31 -0.91 10.13 12.40
N GLY A 32 -2.06 9.77 12.95
CA GLY A 32 -2.40 9.94 14.36
C GLY A 32 -3.38 11.08 14.62
N ALA A 33 -4.10 10.98 15.73
CA ALA A 33 -5.17 11.91 16.11
C ALA A 33 -4.69 13.31 16.53
N ASP A 34 -3.37 13.51 16.64
CA ASP A 34 -2.74 14.75 17.09
C ASP A 34 -1.83 15.40 16.01
N GLN A 35 -1.82 14.85 14.80
CA GLN A 35 -0.98 15.29 13.69
C GLN A 35 -1.81 16.09 12.68
N PRO A 36 -1.60 17.41 12.56
CA PRO A 36 -2.25 18.20 11.53
C PRO A 36 -1.76 17.79 10.12
N VAL A 37 -2.64 17.88 9.13
CA VAL A 37 -2.37 17.46 7.74
C VAL A 37 -2.77 18.52 6.73
N ILE A 38 -2.01 18.62 5.63
CA ILE A 38 -2.36 19.38 4.42
C ILE A 38 -2.50 18.36 3.29
N LEU A 39 -3.65 18.34 2.62
CA LEU A 39 -3.91 17.40 1.52
C LEU A 39 -3.58 18.04 0.17
N HIS A 40 -2.75 17.36 -0.60
CA HIS A 40 -2.53 17.59 -2.03
C HIS A 40 -3.25 16.46 -2.78
N MET A 41 -4.18 16.82 -3.64
CA MET A 41 -4.99 15.90 -4.43
C MET A 41 -4.66 16.12 -5.91
N LEU A 42 -4.15 15.08 -6.56
CA LEU A 42 -3.79 15.08 -7.97
C LEU A 42 -4.72 14.16 -8.74
N ASP A 43 -5.27 14.64 -9.84
CA ASP A 43 -5.97 13.81 -10.83
C ASP A 43 -5.70 14.31 -12.26
N ILE A 44 -6.29 13.66 -13.26
CA ILE A 44 -6.15 14.06 -14.65
C ILE A 44 -7.13 15.20 -15.02
N PRO A 45 -6.84 16.02 -16.05
CA PRO A 45 -7.71 17.13 -16.46
C PRO A 45 -9.20 16.77 -16.66
N PRO A 46 -9.56 15.60 -17.23
CA PRO A 46 -10.96 15.18 -17.34
C PRO A 46 -11.70 15.00 -16.00
N ALA A 47 -10.98 14.79 -14.90
CA ALA A 47 -11.54 14.59 -13.57
C ALA A 47 -11.50 15.86 -12.70
N ALA A 48 -11.12 17.03 -13.26
CA ALA A 48 -10.95 18.27 -12.52
C ALA A 48 -12.22 18.71 -11.76
N GLU A 49 -13.39 18.60 -12.38
CA GLU A 49 -14.66 18.95 -11.72
C GLU A 49 -14.97 18.00 -10.56
N ALA A 50 -14.79 16.69 -10.76
CA ALA A 50 -14.99 15.70 -9.71
C ALA A 50 -14.02 15.93 -8.54
N LEU A 51 -12.75 16.22 -8.84
CA LEU A 51 -11.72 16.55 -7.86
C LEU A 51 -12.09 17.78 -7.02
N ASN A 52 -12.67 18.80 -7.66
CA ASN A 52 -13.17 19.98 -6.95
C ASN A 52 -14.38 19.63 -6.06
N GLY A 53 -15.26 18.73 -6.51
CA GLY A 53 -16.34 18.19 -5.67
C GLY A 53 -15.81 17.51 -4.41
N VAL A 54 -14.79 16.65 -4.52
CA VAL A 54 -14.15 16.00 -3.36
C VAL A 54 -13.56 17.04 -2.39
N LYS A 55 -12.95 18.11 -2.93
CA LYS A 55 -12.46 19.23 -2.12
C LYS A 55 -13.58 19.93 -1.35
N MET A 56 -14.73 20.16 -1.98
CA MET A 56 -15.90 20.76 -1.32
C MET A 56 -16.36 19.91 -0.13
N GLU A 57 -16.51 18.59 -0.33
CA GLU A 57 -16.92 17.67 0.74
C GLU A 57 -15.94 17.64 1.92
N LEU A 58 -14.63 17.71 1.64
CA LEU A 58 -13.61 17.79 2.70
C LEU A 58 -13.69 19.09 3.51
N VAL A 59 -14.04 20.21 2.87
CA VAL A 59 -14.26 21.49 3.55
C VAL A 59 -15.53 21.44 4.40
N ASP A 60 -16.62 20.89 3.85
CA ASP A 60 -17.91 20.76 4.54
C ASP A 60 -17.86 19.81 5.74
N ALA A 61 -17.00 18.78 5.68
CA ALA A 61 -16.78 17.85 6.78
C ALA A 61 -16.08 18.46 8.01
N ALA A 62 -15.55 19.68 7.90
CA ALA A 62 -14.98 20.46 9.00
C ALA A 62 -13.96 19.70 9.87
N PHE A 63 -13.06 18.93 9.24
CA PHE A 63 -12.07 18.13 9.97
C PHE A 63 -11.08 19.02 10.74
N PRO A 64 -10.94 18.84 12.07
CA PRO A 64 -10.10 19.73 12.90
C PRO A 64 -8.59 19.61 12.61
N LEU A 65 -8.16 18.45 12.10
CA LEU A 65 -6.76 18.16 11.77
C LEU A 65 -6.38 18.59 10.35
N LEU A 66 -7.34 18.80 9.46
CA LEU A 66 -7.09 19.31 8.11
C LEU A 66 -6.78 20.81 8.21
N LYS A 67 -5.53 21.18 7.96
CA LYS A 67 -5.05 22.57 8.02
C LYS A 67 -4.83 23.10 6.62
N GLY A 68 -5.21 24.36 6.42
CA GLY A 68 -4.97 25.07 5.16
C GLY A 68 -5.96 24.71 4.04
N CYS A 69 -5.68 25.23 2.85
CA CYS A 69 -6.48 25.00 1.65
C CYS A 69 -6.08 23.65 1.05
N VAL A 70 -7.06 22.77 0.80
CA VAL A 70 -6.81 21.53 0.05
C VAL A 70 -6.34 21.92 -1.36
N VAL A 71 -5.14 21.47 -1.74
CA VAL A 71 -4.60 21.69 -3.08
C VAL A 71 -5.20 20.62 -3.98
N ALA A 72 -6.16 20.98 -4.81
CA ALA A 72 -6.80 20.09 -5.78
C ALA A 72 -6.36 20.56 -7.17
N THR A 73 -5.46 19.82 -7.80
CA THR A 73 -4.82 20.24 -9.06
C THR A 73 -4.69 19.07 -10.03
N THR A 74 -4.51 19.40 -11.29
CA THR A 74 -4.17 18.45 -12.35
C THR A 74 -2.71 18.59 -12.79
N ASP A 75 -1.99 19.57 -12.22
CA ASP A 75 -0.56 19.76 -12.44
C ASP A 75 0.24 18.91 -11.44
N VAL A 76 1.09 18.04 -11.98
CA VAL A 76 1.93 17.13 -11.20
C VAL A 76 2.97 17.89 -10.37
N VAL A 77 3.51 19.00 -10.87
CA VAL A 77 4.54 19.78 -10.17
C VAL A 77 3.95 20.46 -8.95
N GLU A 78 2.82 21.13 -9.11
CA GLU A 78 2.09 21.77 -8.01
C GLU A 78 1.69 20.73 -6.96
N ALA A 79 1.19 19.56 -7.41
CA ALA A 79 0.82 18.48 -6.51
C ALA A 79 2.00 17.92 -5.71
N CYS A 80 3.19 17.77 -6.31
CA CYS A 80 4.38 17.22 -5.66
C CYS A 80 5.17 18.24 -4.82
N THR A 81 4.80 19.53 -4.85
CA THR A 81 5.59 20.58 -4.18
C THR A 81 5.53 20.47 -2.65
N GLY A 82 6.67 20.16 -2.02
CA GLY A 82 6.86 20.16 -0.57
C GLY A 82 6.19 19.00 0.16
N VAL A 83 5.74 17.96 -0.56
CA VAL A 83 5.00 16.83 0.03
C VAL A 83 5.93 15.98 0.88
N ASN A 84 5.46 15.59 2.06
CA ASN A 84 6.17 14.70 2.98
C ASN A 84 5.86 13.23 2.71
N ILE A 85 4.63 12.95 2.23
CA ILE A 85 4.13 11.62 1.97
C ILE A 85 3.39 11.65 0.63
N ALA A 86 3.69 10.71 -0.26
CA ALA A 86 3.01 10.56 -1.54
C ALA A 86 2.36 9.18 -1.63
N VAL A 87 1.02 9.16 -1.69
CA VAL A 87 0.21 7.95 -1.87
C VAL A 87 -0.27 7.91 -3.31
N MET A 88 0.35 7.01 -4.08
CA MET A 88 0.16 6.94 -5.52
C MET A 88 -0.96 5.97 -5.84
N VAL A 89 -2.17 6.48 -6.05
CA VAL A 89 -3.38 5.68 -6.36
C VAL A 89 -3.81 5.82 -7.82
N GLY A 90 -3.32 6.86 -8.50
CA GLY A 90 -3.60 7.14 -9.89
C GLY A 90 -3.11 6.02 -10.81
N GLY A 91 -4.04 5.39 -11.52
CA GLY A 91 -3.76 4.36 -12.51
C GLY A 91 -5.02 3.93 -13.25
N PHE A 92 -4.85 3.35 -14.43
CA PHE A 92 -5.96 2.82 -15.21
C PHE A 92 -6.28 1.39 -14.75
N PRO A 93 -7.51 1.13 -14.22
CA PRO A 93 -7.92 -0.22 -13.91
C PRO A 93 -8.06 -1.03 -15.20
N ARG A 94 -7.78 -2.33 -15.12
CA ARG A 94 -7.97 -3.24 -16.26
C ARG A 94 -9.45 -3.29 -16.64
N LYS A 95 -9.77 -2.93 -17.88
CA LYS A 95 -11.12 -3.08 -18.47
C LYS A 95 -11.21 -4.37 -19.29
N GLU A 96 -12.44 -4.82 -19.53
CA GLU A 96 -12.72 -5.95 -20.42
C GLU A 96 -12.12 -5.69 -21.81
N GLY A 97 -11.39 -6.67 -22.35
CA GLY A 97 -10.67 -6.56 -23.63
C GLY A 97 -9.25 -5.97 -23.56
N MET A 98 -8.77 -5.48 -22.41
CA MET A 98 -7.38 -5.01 -22.29
C MET A 98 -6.41 -6.16 -21.98
N GLU A 99 -5.32 -6.22 -22.75
CA GLU A 99 -4.21 -7.13 -22.48
C GLU A 99 -3.33 -6.61 -21.33
N ARG A 100 -2.53 -7.52 -20.74
CA ARG A 100 -1.61 -7.17 -19.64
C ARG A 100 -0.60 -6.09 -20.08
N LYS A 101 -0.17 -6.12 -21.35
CA LYS A 101 0.74 -5.13 -21.94
C LYS A 101 0.12 -3.74 -22.03
N ASP A 102 -1.15 -3.64 -22.41
CA ASP A 102 -1.84 -2.34 -22.55
C ASP A 102 -2.00 -1.65 -21.18
N VAL A 103 -2.36 -2.43 -20.16
CA VAL A 103 -2.47 -1.94 -18.78
C VAL A 103 -1.10 -1.49 -18.27
N MET A 104 -0.05 -2.27 -18.54
CA MET A 104 1.31 -1.94 -18.12
C MET A 104 1.80 -0.64 -18.79
N SER A 105 1.68 -0.52 -20.11
CA SER A 105 2.16 0.66 -20.86
C SER A 105 1.51 1.97 -20.39
N LYS A 106 0.19 1.94 -20.13
CA LYS A 106 -0.54 3.12 -19.62
C LYS A 106 -0.15 3.51 -18.19
N ASN A 107 0.08 2.53 -17.31
CA ASN A 107 0.39 2.83 -15.92
C ASN A 107 1.86 3.22 -15.73
N VAL A 108 2.80 2.52 -16.37
CA VAL A 108 4.25 2.78 -16.21
C VAL A 108 4.64 4.20 -16.67
N SER A 109 4.03 4.71 -17.73
CA SER A 109 4.27 6.09 -18.20
C SER A 109 3.82 7.15 -17.19
N ILE A 110 2.72 6.91 -16.46
CA ILE A 110 2.25 7.77 -15.37
C ILE A 110 3.23 7.76 -14.20
N TYR A 111 3.69 6.58 -13.77
CA TYR A 111 4.64 6.47 -12.67
C TYR A 111 5.99 7.10 -13.01
N LYS A 112 6.45 7.00 -14.28
CA LYS A 112 7.70 7.64 -14.72
C LYS A 112 7.65 9.17 -14.58
N SER A 113 6.56 9.82 -15.01
CA SER A 113 6.43 11.28 -14.91
C SER A 113 6.27 11.73 -13.46
N GLN A 114 5.47 11.01 -12.66
CA GLN A 114 5.26 11.32 -11.26
C GLN A 114 6.52 11.11 -10.41
N ALA A 115 7.31 10.08 -10.69
CA ALA A 115 8.57 9.83 -9.97
C ALA A 115 9.58 10.97 -10.17
N SER A 116 9.71 11.48 -11.41
CA SER A 116 10.62 12.60 -11.71
C SER A 116 10.21 13.90 -10.99
N ALA A 117 8.91 14.13 -10.81
CA ALA A 117 8.41 15.29 -10.06
C ALA A 117 8.62 15.14 -8.55
N LEU A 118 8.44 13.94 -8.01
CA LEU A 118 8.69 13.66 -6.58
C LEU A 118 10.17 13.81 -6.22
N GLU A 119 11.09 13.34 -7.08
CA GLU A 119 12.54 13.47 -6.87
C GLU A 119 12.99 14.94 -6.77
N GLN A 120 12.34 15.85 -7.50
CA GLN A 120 12.73 17.26 -7.55
C GLN A 120 12.09 18.13 -6.48
N HIS A 121 10.98 17.69 -5.87
CA HIS A 121 10.10 18.59 -5.10
C HIS A 121 9.62 18.05 -3.73
N ALA A 122 9.88 16.79 -3.37
CA ALA A 122 9.45 16.21 -2.09
C ALA A 122 10.35 16.63 -0.91
N ALA A 123 9.79 16.63 0.31
CA ALA A 123 10.48 17.05 1.53
C ALA A 123 11.27 15.89 2.21
N PRO A 124 12.40 16.14 2.90
CA PRO A 124 13.36 15.08 3.27
C PRO A 124 13.15 14.34 4.63
N ASN A 125 12.09 14.60 5.42
CA ASN A 125 12.06 14.17 6.84
C ASN A 125 10.64 13.78 7.36
N CYS A 126 10.48 12.71 8.16
CA CYS A 126 9.20 12.31 8.80
C CYS A 126 9.32 11.50 10.15
N LYS A 127 8.32 11.57 11.05
CA LYS A 127 8.17 10.95 12.43
C LYS A 127 6.67 10.88 12.85
N LYS A 128 6.20 10.37 14.03
CA LYS A 128 5.86 9.00 14.54
C LYS A 128 4.55 9.07 15.41
N LEU A 129 3.64 8.05 15.47
CA LEU A 129 2.64 7.69 16.55
C LEU A 129 1.55 6.59 16.24
N ASN A 130 1.36 5.59 17.12
CA ASN A 130 0.87 4.21 16.86
C ASN A 130 -0.56 3.83 17.36
N VAL A 131 -1.33 2.93 16.69
CA VAL A 131 -2.43 2.05 17.25
C VAL A 131 -2.91 0.97 16.23
N GLN A 132 -3.44 -0.18 16.71
CA GLN A 132 -3.53 -1.49 16.03
C GLN A 132 -4.91 -2.21 16.08
N VAL A 133 -5.07 -3.26 15.25
CA VAL A 133 -6.08 -4.34 15.31
C VAL A 133 -5.42 -5.55 16.02
N SER A 134 -5.93 -5.98 17.18
CA SER A 134 -5.04 -6.38 18.29
C SER A 134 -4.70 -7.87 18.48
N ASP A 135 -5.36 -8.82 17.78
CA ASP A 135 -5.30 -10.23 18.21
C ASP A 135 -4.65 -11.22 17.24
N VAL A 136 -4.39 -10.81 15.98
CA VAL A 136 -3.64 -11.60 15.00
C VAL A 136 -2.48 -10.77 14.48
N LYS A 137 -1.26 -11.32 14.49
CA LYS A 137 -0.06 -10.63 14.02
C LYS A 137 0.85 -11.55 13.20
N ASN A 138 1.78 -10.95 12.48
CA ASN A 138 2.91 -11.60 11.83
C ASN A 138 2.60 -12.51 10.63
N VAL A 139 1.43 -12.31 10.00
CA VAL A 139 1.17 -12.83 8.65
C VAL A 139 2.06 -12.10 7.64
N ILE A 140 2.53 -12.80 6.62
CA ILE A 140 3.44 -12.25 5.62
C ILE A 140 2.84 -12.40 4.23
N ILE A 141 2.88 -11.35 3.43
CA ILE A 141 2.64 -11.41 1.99
C ILE A 141 3.99 -11.32 1.31
N TRP A 142 4.38 -12.40 0.62
CA TRP A 142 5.61 -12.43 -0.16
C TRP A 142 5.34 -12.13 -1.63
N GLY A 143 6.22 -11.33 -2.24
CA GLY A 143 6.29 -11.14 -3.68
C GLY A 143 5.38 -10.07 -4.25
N ASN A 144 4.73 -10.38 -5.37
CA ASN A 144 3.96 -9.43 -6.14
C ASN A 144 2.59 -9.14 -5.48
N HIS A 145 2.01 -7.96 -5.74
CA HIS A 145 0.59 -7.72 -5.45
C HIS A 145 -0.29 -8.25 -6.60
N SER A 146 -0.31 -9.57 -6.76
CA SER A 146 -1.00 -10.25 -7.85
C SER A 146 -1.63 -11.57 -7.38
N SER A 147 -2.17 -12.36 -8.31
CA SER A 147 -2.62 -13.73 -8.02
C SER A 147 -1.47 -14.70 -7.72
N THR A 148 -0.20 -14.30 -7.90
CA THR A 148 0.96 -15.12 -7.53
C THR A 148 1.47 -14.83 -6.13
N GLN A 149 0.94 -13.79 -5.45
CA GLN A 149 1.33 -13.44 -4.08
C GLN A 149 1.25 -14.68 -3.17
N TYR A 150 2.14 -14.77 -2.19
CA TYR A 150 2.11 -15.84 -1.21
C TYR A 150 1.73 -15.31 0.17
N PRO A 151 0.48 -15.55 0.61
CA PRO A 151 0.05 -15.32 1.99
C PRO A 151 0.58 -16.46 2.86
N ASP A 152 1.55 -16.10 3.70
CA ASP A 152 2.27 -16.99 4.59
C ASP A 152 1.80 -16.82 6.03
N VAL A 153 1.44 -17.93 6.65
CA VAL A 153 0.98 -18.06 8.04
C VAL A 153 1.95 -18.86 8.91
N ASN A 154 3.08 -19.32 8.37
CA ASN A 154 4.07 -20.13 9.09
C ASN A 154 4.62 -19.42 10.32
N HIS A 155 4.71 -18.09 10.25
CA HIS A 155 5.22 -17.24 11.33
C HIS A 155 4.13 -16.38 12.00
N ALA A 156 2.87 -16.58 11.61
CA ALA A 156 1.74 -15.84 12.15
C ALA A 156 1.32 -16.40 13.52
N THR A 157 0.94 -15.49 14.42
CA THR A 157 0.50 -15.85 15.77
C THR A 157 -0.83 -15.18 16.08
N VAL A 158 -1.61 -15.84 16.94
CA VAL A 158 -2.89 -15.35 17.45
C VAL A 158 -2.82 -15.29 18.97
N LYS A 159 -3.24 -14.15 19.52
CA LYS A 159 -3.39 -13.99 20.96
C LYS A 159 -4.66 -14.70 21.42
N THR A 160 -4.50 -15.69 22.30
CA THR A 160 -5.61 -16.36 23.00
C THR A 160 -5.66 -15.89 24.45
N PRO A 161 -6.76 -16.08 25.19
CA PRO A 161 -6.84 -15.72 26.62
C PRO A 161 -5.74 -16.33 27.49
N SER A 162 -5.17 -17.47 27.06
CA SER A 162 -4.14 -18.21 27.80
C SER A 162 -2.70 -17.95 27.32
N ALA A 163 -2.48 -17.66 26.04
CA ALA A 163 -1.15 -17.51 25.43
C ALA A 163 -1.21 -16.98 23.98
N GLU A 164 -0.08 -16.51 23.46
CA GLU A 164 0.10 -16.38 22.00
C GLU A 164 0.42 -17.76 21.41
N LYS A 165 -0.31 -18.13 20.36
CA LYS A 165 -0.17 -19.45 19.71
C LYS A 165 0.02 -19.31 18.20
N PRO A 166 0.81 -20.18 17.55
CA PRO A 166 0.93 -20.19 16.09
C PRO A 166 -0.41 -20.43 15.41
N VAL A 167 -0.65 -19.75 14.27
CA VAL A 167 -1.89 -19.91 13.49
C VAL A 167 -2.12 -21.37 13.10
N ARG A 168 -1.06 -22.09 12.67
CA ARG A 168 -1.16 -23.51 12.29
C ARG A 168 -1.59 -24.41 13.45
N GLU A 169 -1.13 -24.15 14.68
CA GLU A 169 -1.53 -24.92 15.87
C GLU A 169 -3.01 -24.75 16.21
N LEU A 170 -3.55 -23.55 15.96
CA LEU A 170 -4.95 -23.24 16.26
C LEU A 170 -5.91 -23.73 15.19
N VAL A 171 -5.56 -23.55 13.92
CA VAL A 171 -6.41 -23.93 12.79
C VAL A 171 -6.39 -25.44 12.56
N LYS A 172 -5.24 -26.10 12.75
CA LYS A 172 -5.04 -27.55 12.58
C LYS A 172 -5.53 -28.11 11.23
N ASP A 173 -5.47 -27.29 10.18
CA ASP A 173 -5.88 -27.66 8.83
C ASP A 173 -4.86 -27.12 7.81
N ASP A 174 -3.76 -27.86 7.64
CA ASP A 174 -2.70 -27.48 6.70
C ASP A 174 -3.16 -27.58 5.25
N ALA A 175 -4.14 -28.44 4.93
CA ALA A 175 -4.68 -28.56 3.57
C ALA A 175 -5.45 -27.30 3.19
N TRP A 176 -6.27 -26.78 4.11
CA TRP A 176 -6.97 -25.51 3.93
C TRP A 176 -5.98 -24.34 3.90
N LEU A 177 -5.04 -24.26 4.85
CA LEU A 177 -4.06 -23.18 4.93
C LEU A 177 -3.13 -23.10 3.71
N ASN A 178 -2.71 -24.25 3.16
CA ASN A 178 -1.83 -24.30 1.98
C ASN A 178 -2.60 -24.30 0.65
N GLY A 179 -3.92 -24.34 0.68
CA GLY A 179 -4.79 -24.44 -0.50
C GLY A 179 -5.81 -23.32 -0.57
N GLU A 180 -6.98 -23.56 0.03
CA GLU A 180 -8.14 -22.67 -0.08
C GLU A 180 -7.88 -21.28 0.52
N PHE A 181 -7.16 -21.20 1.63
CA PHE A 181 -6.78 -19.93 2.26
C PHE A 181 -5.99 -19.04 1.29
N ILE A 182 -4.89 -19.56 0.73
CA ILE A 182 -4.04 -18.86 -0.25
C ILE A 182 -4.89 -18.43 -1.45
N THR A 183 -5.68 -19.35 -2.00
CA THR A 183 -6.52 -19.10 -3.19
C THR A 183 -7.56 -18.01 -2.91
N THR A 184 -8.16 -18.03 -1.72
CA THR A 184 -9.16 -17.04 -1.29
C THR A 184 -8.56 -15.65 -1.20
N VAL A 185 -7.35 -15.52 -0.63
CA VAL A 185 -6.65 -14.22 -0.53
C VAL A 185 -6.25 -13.73 -1.92
N GLN A 186 -5.66 -14.59 -2.75
CA GLN A 186 -5.27 -14.27 -4.13
C GLN A 186 -6.46 -13.80 -4.98
N GLN A 187 -7.64 -14.42 -4.81
CA GLN A 187 -8.84 -14.12 -5.58
C GLN A 187 -9.78 -13.10 -4.91
N ARG A 188 -9.38 -12.53 -3.76
CA ARG A 188 -10.26 -11.66 -2.97
C ARG A 188 -10.70 -10.42 -3.74
N GLY A 189 -9.79 -9.82 -4.51
CA GLY A 189 -10.10 -8.66 -5.36
C GLY A 189 -11.18 -8.99 -6.40
N ALA A 190 -11.08 -10.14 -7.07
CA ALA A 190 -12.07 -10.60 -8.04
C ALA A 190 -13.43 -10.90 -7.38
N ALA A 191 -13.43 -11.50 -6.18
CA ALA A 191 -14.64 -11.74 -5.41
C ALA A 191 -15.37 -10.43 -5.05
N ILE A 192 -14.62 -9.39 -4.66
CA ILE A 192 -15.19 -8.07 -4.36
C ILE A 192 -15.75 -7.41 -5.63
N ILE A 193 -15.03 -7.47 -6.75
CA ILE A 193 -15.51 -6.97 -8.04
C ILE A 193 -16.81 -7.69 -8.46
N LYS A 194 -16.87 -9.02 -8.30
CA LYS A 194 -18.09 -9.79 -8.60
C LYS A 194 -19.27 -9.35 -7.73
N ALA A 195 -19.04 -9.11 -6.45
CA ALA A 195 -20.07 -8.75 -5.49
C ALA A 195 -20.54 -7.29 -5.63
N ARG A 196 -19.62 -6.33 -5.80
CA ARG A 196 -19.92 -4.89 -5.79
C ARG A 196 -19.99 -4.26 -7.17
N LYS A 197 -19.60 -4.99 -8.23
CA LYS A 197 -19.33 -4.47 -9.59
C LYS A 197 -18.25 -3.39 -9.64
N LEU A 198 -17.57 -3.16 -8.53
CA LEU A 198 -16.58 -2.12 -8.29
C LEU A 198 -15.41 -2.72 -7.51
N SER A 199 -14.23 -2.13 -7.65
CA SER A 199 -13.04 -2.58 -6.92
C SER A 199 -13.13 -2.29 -5.42
N SER A 200 -12.22 -2.89 -4.65
CA SER A 200 -12.18 -2.82 -3.19
C SER A 200 -11.64 -1.49 -2.65
N ALA A 201 -12.38 -0.40 -2.88
CA ALA A 201 -11.93 0.96 -2.60
C ALA A 201 -11.64 1.24 -1.10
N LEU A 202 -12.60 0.97 -0.22
CA LEU A 202 -12.49 1.28 1.21
C LEU A 202 -11.35 0.52 1.90
N SER A 203 -11.25 -0.79 1.64
CA SER A 203 -10.21 -1.63 2.25
C SER A 203 -8.82 -1.30 1.70
N ALA A 204 -8.71 -0.91 0.43
CA ALA A 204 -7.45 -0.44 -0.13
C ALA A 204 -7.00 0.89 0.50
N ALA A 205 -7.93 1.83 0.70
CA ALA A 205 -7.67 3.08 1.39
C ALA A 205 -7.21 2.86 2.85
N SER A 206 -7.87 1.95 3.58
CA SER A 206 -7.45 1.57 4.94
C SER A 206 -6.05 0.96 4.94
N ALA A 207 -5.77 0.00 4.04
CA ALA A 207 -4.46 -0.64 3.96
C ALA A 207 -3.34 0.34 3.60
N ALA A 208 -3.62 1.34 2.76
CA ALA A 208 -2.67 2.42 2.47
C ALA A 208 -2.41 3.30 3.69
N CYS A 209 -3.44 3.61 4.49
CA CYS A 209 -3.27 4.28 5.77
C CYS A 209 -2.37 3.47 6.70
N ASP A 210 -2.68 2.18 6.87
CA ASP A 210 -1.95 1.27 7.77
C ASP A 210 -0.48 1.13 7.35
N HIS A 211 -0.20 0.98 6.04
CA HIS A 211 1.15 0.89 5.49
C HIS A 211 2.00 2.13 5.81
N ILE A 212 1.48 3.32 5.53
CA ILE A 212 2.18 4.58 5.82
C ILE A 212 2.32 4.77 7.32
N ARG A 213 1.28 4.42 8.07
CA ARG A 213 1.30 4.43 9.53
C ARG A 213 2.43 3.56 10.04
N ASP A 214 2.52 2.29 9.67
CA ASP A 214 3.53 1.41 10.23
C ASP A 214 4.94 1.85 9.81
N TRP A 215 5.09 2.35 8.60
CA TRP A 215 6.37 2.90 8.14
C TRP A 215 6.83 4.13 8.94
N VAL A 216 5.98 5.15 9.06
CA VAL A 216 6.33 6.43 9.72
C VAL A 216 6.30 6.29 11.24
N LEU A 217 5.29 5.59 11.74
CA LEU A 217 4.97 5.48 13.16
C LEU A 217 5.67 4.27 13.81
N GLY A 218 6.28 3.41 13.00
CA GLY A 218 7.01 2.23 13.41
C GLY A 218 6.09 1.06 13.76
N THR A 219 6.58 -0.16 13.55
CA THR A 219 5.86 -1.37 13.94
C THR A 219 5.99 -1.61 15.45
N PRO A 220 4.94 -2.10 16.13
CA PRO A 220 5.04 -2.53 17.53
C PRO A 220 6.11 -3.62 17.75
N GLU A 221 6.67 -3.68 18.95
CA GLU A 221 7.68 -4.68 19.30
C GLU A 221 7.12 -6.10 19.17
N GLY A 222 7.91 -7.00 18.59
CA GLY A 222 7.48 -8.38 18.28
C GLY A 222 6.47 -8.49 17.13
N THR A 223 6.22 -7.40 16.39
CA THR A 223 5.36 -7.40 15.20
C THR A 223 6.12 -6.98 13.94
N TRP A 224 5.73 -7.57 12.80
CA TRP A 224 6.13 -7.14 11.47
C TRP A 224 4.93 -7.02 10.54
N VAL A 225 5.12 -6.29 9.46
CA VAL A 225 4.11 -6.06 8.42
C VAL A 225 4.70 -6.35 7.05
N SER A 226 3.83 -6.45 6.04
CA SER A 226 4.27 -6.70 4.67
C SER A 226 4.39 -5.39 3.91
N MET A 227 5.57 -5.11 3.35
CA MET A 227 5.80 -3.93 2.51
C MET A 227 6.49 -4.35 1.21
N GLY A 228 5.97 -3.86 0.08
CA GLY A 228 6.68 -3.91 -1.20
C GLY A 228 7.87 -2.96 -1.17
N VAL A 229 9.07 -3.51 -1.03
CA VAL A 229 10.32 -2.72 -0.92
C VAL A 229 11.31 -3.15 -1.98
N TYR A 230 12.36 -2.34 -2.16
CA TYR A 230 13.42 -2.65 -3.11
C TYR A 230 14.22 -3.86 -2.62
N SER A 231 14.19 -4.95 -3.40
CA SER A 231 14.84 -6.20 -3.04
C SER A 231 16.37 -6.07 -3.08
N ASP A 232 17.01 -6.41 -1.96
CA ASP A 232 18.46 -6.50 -1.76
C ASP A 232 19.01 -7.92 -1.99
N GLY A 233 18.16 -8.88 -2.40
CA GLY A 233 18.50 -10.29 -2.55
C GLY A 233 18.17 -11.15 -1.31
N SER A 234 17.63 -10.55 -0.25
CA SER A 234 17.13 -11.27 0.93
C SER A 234 16.19 -12.41 0.54
N TYR A 235 16.30 -13.54 1.24
CA TYR A 235 15.50 -14.74 0.99
C TYR A 235 15.58 -15.30 -0.44
N ASN A 236 16.70 -15.09 -1.14
CA ASN A 236 16.89 -15.48 -2.55
C ASN A 236 15.85 -14.86 -3.50
N ALA A 237 15.22 -13.74 -3.12
CA ALA A 237 14.40 -12.99 -4.04
C ALA A 237 15.27 -12.34 -5.13
N PRO A 238 14.75 -12.12 -6.35
CA PRO A 238 15.49 -11.39 -7.37
C PRO A 238 15.91 -10.01 -6.86
N ALA A 239 17.17 -9.62 -7.06
CA ALA A 239 17.63 -8.28 -6.69
C ALA A 239 17.11 -7.22 -7.67
N GLY A 240 16.87 -6.01 -7.19
CA GLY A 240 16.51 -4.87 -8.03
C GLY A 240 15.11 -4.94 -8.64
N VAL A 241 14.18 -5.61 -7.96
CA VAL A 241 12.73 -5.55 -8.18
C VAL A 241 12.04 -5.05 -6.90
N ILE A 242 10.85 -4.47 -7.02
CA ILE A 242 9.99 -4.23 -5.86
C ILE A 242 9.33 -5.57 -5.49
N TYR A 243 9.59 -6.06 -4.30
CA TYR A 243 9.12 -7.35 -3.80
C TYR A 243 8.59 -7.17 -2.38
N SER A 244 7.44 -7.78 -2.06
CA SER A 244 6.87 -7.70 -0.72
C SER A 244 7.63 -8.61 0.25
N PHE A 245 8.12 -8.02 1.34
CA PHE A 245 8.83 -8.70 2.43
C PHE A 245 8.18 -8.44 3.77
N PRO A 246 8.40 -9.32 4.77
CA PRO A 246 8.15 -8.98 6.16
C PRO A 246 9.18 -7.93 6.61
N VAL A 247 8.70 -6.79 7.09
CA VAL A 247 9.56 -5.70 7.58
C VAL A 247 9.13 -5.25 8.96
N THR A 248 10.11 -4.79 9.73
CA THR A 248 9.87 -3.94 10.89
C THR A 248 10.19 -2.50 10.53
N CYS A 249 9.48 -1.56 11.13
CA CYS A 249 9.69 -0.15 10.86
C CYS A 249 10.10 0.57 12.13
N ARG A 250 11.16 1.37 12.07
CA ARG A 250 11.63 2.19 13.18
C ARG A 250 12.20 3.49 12.64
N ASN A 251 11.78 4.62 13.23
CA ASN A 251 12.26 5.95 12.86
C ASN A 251 12.07 6.32 11.38
N GLY A 252 11.00 5.83 10.74
CA GLY A 252 10.76 6.08 9.31
C GLY A 252 11.60 5.24 8.36
N GLU A 253 12.37 4.28 8.87
CA GLU A 253 13.11 3.31 8.09
C GLU A 253 12.50 1.92 8.27
N TRP A 254 12.40 1.17 7.18
CA TRP A 254 12.01 -0.23 7.20
C TRP A 254 13.26 -1.12 7.21
N THR A 255 13.16 -2.29 7.82
CA THR A 255 14.21 -3.31 7.83
C THR A 255 13.57 -4.66 7.61
N ILE A 256 14.04 -5.40 6.60
CA ILE A 256 13.59 -6.76 6.31
C ILE A 256 13.89 -7.64 7.53
N VAL A 257 12.86 -8.34 8.02
CA VAL A 257 13.02 -9.33 9.08
C VAL A 257 13.86 -10.47 8.53
N GLN A 258 15.02 -10.72 9.13
CA GLN A 258 15.94 -11.79 8.72
C GLN A 258 15.75 -13.06 9.58
N GLY A 259 16.23 -14.20 9.07
CA GLY A 259 16.28 -15.46 9.83
C GLY A 259 14.95 -16.23 9.91
N LEU A 260 13.94 -15.88 9.10
CA LEU A 260 12.72 -16.66 8.99
C LEU A 260 13.00 -18.00 8.28
N VAL A 261 12.48 -19.09 8.84
CA VAL A 261 12.63 -20.43 8.27
C VAL A 261 11.71 -20.57 7.06
N ILE A 262 12.30 -20.75 5.87
CA ILE A 262 11.55 -20.98 4.65
C ILE A 262 11.56 -22.47 4.30
N ASP A 263 10.39 -23.11 4.37
CA ASP A 263 10.22 -24.50 3.95
C ASP A 263 10.20 -24.66 2.41
N GLU A 264 10.24 -25.90 1.93
CA GLU A 264 10.27 -26.21 0.49
C GLU A 264 9.02 -25.71 -0.26
N PHE A 265 7.86 -25.76 0.40
CA PHE A 265 6.59 -25.29 -0.19
C PHE A 265 6.62 -23.77 -0.39
N SER A 266 7.01 -23.04 0.65
CA SER A 266 7.17 -21.59 0.68
C SER A 266 8.19 -21.18 -0.37
N ARG A 267 9.32 -21.89 -0.45
CA ARG A 267 10.37 -21.60 -1.44
C ARG A 267 9.84 -21.62 -2.87
N LYS A 268 9.11 -22.67 -3.25
CA LYS A 268 8.49 -22.76 -4.58
C LYS A 268 7.54 -21.59 -4.87
N LYS A 269 6.80 -21.10 -3.86
CA LYS A 269 5.90 -19.95 -4.01
C LYS A 269 6.65 -18.63 -4.14
N LEU A 270 7.69 -18.41 -3.33
CA LEU A 270 8.55 -17.23 -3.37
C LEU A 270 9.22 -17.10 -4.75
N ASP A 271 9.73 -18.21 -5.29
CA ASP A 271 10.41 -18.24 -6.58
C ASP A 271 9.43 -18.00 -7.73
N LEU A 272 8.21 -18.56 -7.65
CA LEU A 272 7.14 -18.33 -8.64
C LEU A 272 6.80 -16.85 -8.77
N THR A 273 6.53 -16.18 -7.65
CA THR A 273 6.16 -14.76 -7.66
C THR A 273 7.35 -13.86 -8.00
N GLY A 274 8.58 -14.23 -7.60
CA GLY A 274 9.80 -13.56 -8.03
C GLY A 274 9.99 -13.63 -9.55
N ALA A 275 9.76 -14.80 -10.16
CA ALA A 275 9.84 -14.96 -11.61
C ALA A 275 8.76 -14.16 -12.36
N GLU A 276 7.57 -13.98 -11.78
CA GLU A 276 6.55 -13.08 -12.34
C GLU A 276 7.04 -11.62 -12.35
N LEU A 277 7.56 -11.13 -11.23
CA LEU A 277 8.07 -9.75 -11.13
C LEU A 277 9.20 -9.46 -12.11
N THR A 278 10.11 -10.40 -12.32
CA THR A 278 11.17 -10.26 -13.32
C THR A 278 10.60 -10.13 -14.74
N LYS A 279 9.60 -10.95 -15.09
CA LYS A 279 8.92 -10.85 -16.39
C LYS A 279 8.16 -9.53 -16.55
N GLU A 280 7.52 -9.05 -15.48
CA GLU A 280 6.84 -7.74 -15.50
C GLU A 280 7.82 -6.58 -15.68
N LYS A 281 8.99 -6.64 -15.03
CA LYS A 281 10.08 -5.67 -15.21
C LYS A 281 10.56 -5.62 -16.65
N GLU A 282 10.82 -6.78 -17.27
CA GLU A 282 11.22 -6.86 -18.68
C GLU A 282 10.14 -6.29 -19.61
N LEU A 283 8.88 -6.63 -19.37
CA LEU A 283 7.75 -6.10 -20.14
C LEU A 283 7.63 -4.58 -19.98
N ALA A 284 7.76 -4.06 -18.76
CA ALA A 284 7.71 -2.63 -18.49
C ALA A 284 8.84 -1.89 -19.22
N TYR A 285 10.06 -2.41 -19.23
CA TYR A 285 11.17 -1.83 -19.98
C TYR A 285 10.93 -1.82 -21.49
N SER A 286 10.35 -2.88 -22.05
CA SER A 286 9.98 -2.92 -23.47
C SER A 286 8.93 -1.88 -23.88
N CYS A 287 8.19 -1.32 -22.91
CA CYS A 287 7.18 -0.30 -23.14
C CYS A 287 7.70 1.13 -22.92
N LEU A 288 8.91 1.26 -22.35
CA LEU A 288 9.56 2.54 -22.06
C LEU A 288 10.63 2.92 -23.09
N SER A 289 11.07 1.93 -23.90
CA SER A 289 11.90 2.11 -25.10
C SER A 289 11.04 2.52 -26.29
#